data_AF-A0A343J0I8-F1
#
_entry.id   AF-A0A343J0I8-F1
#
_cell.length_a   1.000
_cell.length_b   1.000
_cell.length_c   1.000
_cell.angle_alpha   90.00
_cell.angle_beta   90.00
_cell.angle_gamma   90.00
#
_symmetry.space_group_name_H-M   'P 1'
#
loop_
_entity.id
_entity.type
_entity.pdbx_description
1 polymer ?
#
loop_
_entity_poly.entity_id
_entity_poly.type
_entity_poly.pdbx_seq_one_letter_code
_entity_poly.pdbx_strand_id
1 'polypeptide(L)'
;MHVSENWIPLDSSYEAVVAEKLDAEHRQYVKPMRYDASISEVFPDFYLLDTKSDKPFPMEVFGMATPAYLARKQLKKDYYNREYGPYGWWHWDATTASETMVLPHFPESRKPLSTDTPA
;
A
#
# COMPACT_ATOMS: atom_id res chain seq x y z
N MET A 1 -12.93 -12.09 -6.99
CA MET A 1 -11.94 -11.25 -7.68
C MET A 1 -12.64 -9.94 -8.02
N HIS A 2 -12.24 -8.85 -7.39
CA HIS A 2 -12.79 -7.52 -7.65
C HIS A 2 -11.78 -6.75 -8.52
N VAL A 3 -12.27 -5.92 -9.43
CA VAL A 3 -11.42 -5.13 -10.33
C VAL A 3 -11.80 -3.67 -10.09
N SER A 4 -10.82 -2.81 -9.81
CA SER A 4 -11.08 -1.38 -9.62
C SER A 4 -11.54 -0.73 -10.93
N GLU A 5 -12.06 0.51 -10.86
CA GLU A 5 -12.44 1.29 -12.06
C GLU A 5 -11.25 1.50 -13.02
N ASN A 6 -10.03 1.51 -12.47
CA ASN A 6 -8.78 1.61 -13.20
C ASN A 6 -8.21 0.25 -13.65
N TRP A 7 -9.04 -0.80 -13.68
CA TRP A 7 -8.70 -2.15 -14.17
C TRP A 7 -7.62 -2.88 -13.36
N ILE A 8 -7.46 -2.55 -12.07
CA ILE A 8 -6.50 -3.20 -11.19
C ILE A 8 -7.16 -4.39 -10.49
N PRO A 9 -6.60 -5.61 -10.58
CA PRO A 9 -7.13 -6.77 -9.86
C PRO A 9 -6.85 -6.64 -8.35
N LEU A 10 -7.88 -6.72 -7.52
CA LEU A 10 -7.78 -6.59 -6.06
C LEU A 10 -7.99 -7.95 -5.39
N ASP A 11 -7.10 -8.30 -4.46
CA ASP A 11 -7.11 -9.59 -3.77
C ASP A 11 -7.95 -9.54 -2.47
N SER A 12 -8.33 -8.34 -2.02
CA SER A 12 -9.17 -8.12 -0.84
C SER A 12 -10.02 -6.85 -0.93
N SER A 13 -11.09 -6.75 -0.12
CA SER A 13 -11.87 -5.51 0.01
C SER A 13 -11.06 -4.37 0.65
N TYR A 14 -10.08 -4.68 1.49
CA TYR A 14 -9.22 -3.67 2.10
C TYR A 14 -8.27 -3.03 1.09
N GLU A 15 -7.76 -3.81 0.12
CA GLU A 15 -7.03 -3.24 -1.03
C GLU A 15 -7.91 -2.29 -1.85
N ALA A 16 -9.21 -2.57 -1.97
CA ALA A 16 -10.15 -1.67 -2.66
C ALA A 16 -10.21 -0.31 -1.98
N VAL A 17 -10.32 -0.29 -0.63
CA VAL A 17 -10.32 0.96 0.15
C VAL A 17 -9.03 1.76 -0.05
N VAL A 18 -7.87 1.08 -0.14
CA VAL A 18 -6.60 1.75 -0.42
C VAL A 18 -6.54 2.29 -1.84
N ALA A 19 -6.95 1.49 -2.83
CA ALA A 19 -6.97 1.89 -4.24
C ALA A 19 -7.91 3.09 -4.47
N GLU A 20 -9.12 3.06 -3.91
CA GLU A 20 -10.08 4.17 -3.98
C GLU A 20 -9.50 5.47 -3.40
N LYS A 21 -8.80 5.40 -2.25
CA LYS A 21 -8.13 6.59 -1.69
C LYS A 21 -6.97 7.06 -2.55
N LEU A 22 -6.17 6.14 -3.12
CA LEU A 22 -5.08 6.48 -4.04
C LEU A 22 -5.61 7.19 -5.29
N ASP A 23 -6.72 6.70 -5.83
CA ASP A 23 -7.40 7.28 -6.99
C ASP A 23 -7.98 8.67 -6.66
N ALA A 24 -8.65 8.81 -5.51
CA ALA A 24 -9.21 10.08 -5.02
C ALA A 24 -8.15 11.15 -4.73
N GLU A 25 -6.97 10.75 -4.24
CA GLU A 25 -5.81 11.63 -4.03
C GLU A 25 -4.95 11.82 -5.30
N HIS A 26 -5.39 11.30 -6.46
CA HIS A 26 -4.69 11.36 -7.75
C HIS A 26 -3.23 10.90 -7.68
N ARG A 27 -2.97 9.86 -6.89
CA ARG A 27 -1.63 9.31 -6.68
C ARG A 27 -1.17 8.50 -7.87
N GLN A 28 0.14 8.49 -8.13
CA GLN A 28 0.73 7.57 -9.11
C GLN A 28 1.16 6.29 -8.40
N TYR A 29 0.52 5.17 -8.72
CA TYR A 29 0.81 3.88 -8.12
C TYR A 29 0.69 2.73 -9.12
N VAL A 30 1.29 1.60 -8.78
CA VAL A 30 1.15 0.34 -9.52
C VAL A 30 0.93 -0.83 -8.56
N LYS A 31 0.08 -1.78 -8.94
CA LYS A 31 0.01 -3.09 -8.29
C LYS A 31 0.95 -4.06 -9.02
N PRO A 32 1.99 -4.60 -8.37
CA PRO A 32 2.95 -5.47 -9.04
C PRO A 32 2.30 -6.79 -9.47
N MET A 33 2.55 -7.20 -10.71
CA MET A 33 2.17 -8.53 -11.17
C MET A 33 3.08 -9.57 -10.50
N ARG A 34 2.48 -10.61 -9.92
CA ARG A 34 3.20 -11.75 -9.33
C ARG A 34 3.63 -12.71 -10.44
N TYR A 35 4.44 -12.23 -11.39
CA TYR A 35 4.96 -13.05 -12.49
C TYR A 35 6.31 -13.62 -12.05
N ASP A 36 6.31 -14.93 -11.82
CA ASP A 36 7.41 -15.77 -11.32
C ASP A 36 7.82 -15.55 -9.85
N ALA A 37 7.13 -16.26 -8.96
CA ALA A 37 7.39 -16.33 -7.51
C ALA A 37 8.80 -16.88 -7.15
N SER A 38 9.61 -17.24 -8.15
CA SER A 38 11.00 -17.69 -8.01
C SER A 38 12.00 -16.56 -7.75
N ILE A 39 11.63 -15.28 -7.93
CA ILE A 39 12.57 -14.14 -7.91
C ILE A 39 12.46 -13.27 -6.63
N SER A 40 11.31 -13.24 -5.94
CA SER A 40 11.15 -12.51 -4.67
C SER A 40 10.17 -13.21 -3.74
N GLU A 41 10.53 -13.35 -2.46
CA GLU A 41 9.69 -13.99 -1.45
C GLU A 41 8.57 -13.06 -0.93
N VAL A 42 8.72 -11.75 -1.13
CA VAL A 42 7.80 -10.71 -0.66
C VAL A 42 7.48 -9.73 -1.79
N PHE A 43 6.20 -9.54 -2.04
CA PHE A 43 5.67 -8.55 -2.98
C PHE A 43 4.68 -7.65 -2.23
N PRO A 44 4.89 -6.32 -2.26
CA PRO A 44 3.90 -5.37 -1.79
C PRO A 44 2.59 -5.48 -2.56
N ASP A 45 1.50 -5.04 -1.94
CA ASP A 45 0.20 -4.94 -2.62
C ASP A 45 0.20 -3.79 -3.62
N PHE A 46 0.89 -2.69 -3.30
CA PHE A 46 1.09 -1.55 -4.21
C PHE A 46 2.49 -0.96 -4.07
N TYR A 47 2.91 -0.25 -5.12
CA TYR A 47 4.02 0.70 -5.07
C TYR A 47 3.51 2.10 -5.38
N LEU A 48 3.84 3.05 -4.52
CA LEU A 48 3.63 4.47 -4.74
C LEU A 48 4.86 5.05 -5.46
N LEU A 49 4.61 5.66 -6.62
CA LEU A 49 5.66 6.09 -7.57
C LEU A 49 5.93 7.59 -7.52
N ASP A 50 5.06 8.35 -6.87
CA ASP A 50 5.11 9.81 -6.84
C ASP A 50 5.70 10.37 -5.54
N THR A 51 6.31 9.56 -4.68
CA THR A 51 6.90 10.08 -3.44
C THR A 51 8.16 10.92 -3.71
N LYS A 52 8.63 11.62 -2.67
CA LYS A 52 9.93 12.31 -2.71
C LYS A 52 11.13 11.36 -2.79
N SER A 53 10.95 10.06 -2.55
CA SER A 53 11.98 9.04 -2.73
C SER A 53 12.31 8.85 -4.22
N ASP A 54 13.57 8.52 -4.52
CA ASP A 54 14.01 8.13 -5.87
C ASP A 54 13.65 6.69 -6.23
N LYS A 55 13.18 5.91 -5.26
CA LYS A 55 12.75 4.52 -5.44
C LYS A 55 11.23 4.39 -5.25
N PRO A 56 10.56 3.47 -5.95
CA PRO A 56 9.18 3.09 -5.68
C PRO A 56 8.97 2.79 -4.19
N PHE A 57 7.95 3.38 -3.60
CA PHE A 57 7.67 3.29 -2.17
C PHE A 57 6.64 2.18 -1.91
N PRO A 58 7.01 1.07 -1.27
CA PRO A 58 6.12 -0.08 -1.11
C PRO A 58 4.99 0.20 -0.10
N MET A 59 3.83 -0.39 -0.39
CA MET A 59 2.61 -0.31 0.41
C MET A 59 2.04 -1.72 0.67
N GLU A 60 1.74 -2.03 1.92
CA GLU A 60 1.25 -3.35 2.34
C GLU A 60 -0.06 -3.23 3.14
N VAL A 61 -1.04 -4.08 2.82
CA VAL A 61 -2.37 -4.11 3.46
C VAL A 61 -2.56 -5.41 4.23
N PHE A 62 -2.58 -5.34 5.56
CA PHE A 62 -2.81 -6.49 6.42
C PHE A 62 -4.29 -6.65 6.76
N GLY A 63 -4.96 -7.58 6.07
CA GLY A 63 -6.41 -7.80 6.18
C GLY A 63 -6.87 -9.04 6.96
N MET A 64 -5.94 -9.85 7.49
CA MET A 64 -6.29 -11.10 8.19
C MET A 64 -5.57 -11.22 9.55
N ALA A 65 -6.17 -11.95 10.49
CA ALA A 65 -5.66 -12.09 11.86
C ALA A 65 -5.51 -13.55 12.32
N THR A 66 -5.43 -14.50 11.38
CA THR A 66 -5.17 -15.91 11.73
C THR A 66 -3.72 -16.09 12.22
N PRO A 67 -3.42 -17.07 13.11
CA PRO A 67 -2.07 -17.25 13.64
C PRO A 67 -0.98 -17.41 12.57
N ALA A 68 -1.25 -18.17 11.51
CA ALA A 68 -0.33 -18.32 10.38
C ALA A 68 -0.09 -16.99 9.64
N TYR A 69 -1.14 -16.17 9.51
CA TYR A 69 -1.03 -14.86 8.89
C TYR A 69 -0.25 -13.86 9.76
N LEU A 70 -0.45 -13.89 11.08
CA LEU A 70 0.30 -13.04 12.01
C LEU A 70 1.81 -13.33 11.96
N ALA A 71 2.21 -14.59 11.87
CA ALA A 71 3.61 -14.97 11.69
C ALA A 71 4.18 -14.46 10.35
N ARG A 72 3.44 -14.64 9.25
CA ARG A 72 3.84 -14.14 7.92
C ARG A 72 3.90 -12.61 7.88
N LYS A 73 2.97 -11.94 8.56
CA LYS A 73 2.96 -10.48 8.72
C LYS A 73 4.24 -9.98 9.36
N GLN A 74 4.66 -10.56 10.49
CA GLN A 74 5.90 -10.15 11.15
C GLN A 74 7.12 -10.32 10.22
N LEU A 75 7.22 -11.43 9.50
CA LEU A 75 8.29 -11.65 8.51
C LEU A 75 8.29 -10.58 7.40
N LYS A 76 7.12 -10.19 6.90
CA LYS A 76 6.99 -9.09 5.93
C LYS A 76 7.45 -7.76 6.53
N LYS A 77 7.04 -7.43 7.77
CA LYS A 77 7.48 -6.19 8.44
C LYS A 77 9.00 -6.15 8.58
N ASP A 78 9.62 -7.26 8.99
CA ASP A 78 11.07 -7.36 9.17
C ASP A 78 11.81 -7.23 7.82
N TYR A 79 11.27 -7.85 6.76
CA TYR A 79 11.78 -7.67 5.40
C TYR A 79 11.73 -6.21 4.98
N TYR A 80 10.58 -5.54 5.08
CA TYR A 80 10.46 -4.15 4.65
C TYR A 80 11.34 -3.20 5.45
N ASN A 81 11.43 -3.39 6.77
CA ASN A 81 12.32 -2.62 7.62
C ASN A 81 13.78 -2.79 7.23
N ARG A 82 14.20 -3.99 6.82
CA ARG A 82 15.57 -4.26 6.37
C ARG A 82 15.85 -3.65 5.00
N GLU A 83 14.95 -3.83 4.04
CA GLU A 83 15.18 -3.40 2.64
C GLU A 83 14.96 -1.91 2.40
N TYR A 84 13.98 -1.31 3.10
CA TYR A 84 13.57 0.08 2.90
C TYR A 84 13.81 0.98 4.11
N GLY A 85 14.15 0.40 5.28
CA GLY A 85 14.23 1.12 6.55
C GLY A 85 12.85 1.26 7.22
N PRO A 86 12.80 1.62 8.52
CA PRO A 86 11.56 1.67 9.29
C PRO A 86 10.54 2.72 8.82
N TYR A 87 10.97 3.67 7.97
CA TYR A 87 10.12 4.73 7.41
C TYR A 87 10.06 4.70 5.87
N GLY A 88 10.69 3.71 5.23
CA GLY A 88 10.75 3.61 3.77
C GLY A 88 9.61 2.83 3.13
N TRP A 89 8.57 2.51 3.90
CA TRP A 89 7.41 1.77 3.45
C TRP A 89 6.16 2.17 4.24
N TRP A 90 5.00 1.97 3.65
CA TRP A 90 3.70 2.27 4.26
C TRP A 90 2.97 0.96 4.52
N HIS A 91 2.22 0.90 5.62
CA HIS A 91 1.36 -0.23 5.88
C HIS A 91 0.09 0.17 6.58
N TRP A 92 -0.95 -0.63 6.37
CA TRP A 92 -2.19 -0.56 7.14
C TRP A 92 -2.55 -1.93 7.69
N ASP A 93 -2.92 -1.94 8.98
CA ASP A 93 -3.46 -3.11 9.64
C ASP A 93 -4.96 -2.96 9.80
N ALA A 94 -5.71 -3.53 8.87
CA ALA A 94 -7.17 -3.45 8.88
C ALA A 94 -7.81 -4.35 9.96
N THR A 95 -7.01 -5.14 10.69
CA THR A 95 -7.51 -6.07 11.70
C THR A 95 -7.50 -5.51 13.12
N THR A 96 -6.75 -4.43 13.35
CA THR A 96 -6.77 -3.74 14.64
C THR A 96 -8.02 -2.88 14.72
N ALA A 97 -9.04 -3.37 15.44
CA ALA A 97 -10.25 -2.63 15.76
C ALA A 97 -9.90 -1.45 16.67
N SER A 98 -9.69 -0.28 16.08
CA SER A 98 -9.73 1.01 16.76
C SER A 98 -11.03 1.71 16.36
N GLU A 99 -11.67 2.40 17.31
CA GLU A 99 -12.85 3.25 17.07
C GLU A 99 -12.60 4.32 15.98
N THR A 100 -11.33 4.56 15.65
CA THR A 100 -10.85 5.30 14.49
C THR A 100 -10.15 4.34 13.53
N MET A 101 -10.91 3.60 12.74
CA MET A 101 -10.40 2.80 11.62
C MET A 101 -9.96 3.73 10.47
N VAL A 102 -9.00 4.60 10.75
CA VAL A 102 -8.52 5.63 9.83
C VAL A 102 -7.40 5.04 9.01
N LEU A 103 -7.66 4.87 7.71
CA LEU A 103 -6.63 4.53 6.74
C LEU A 103 -5.50 5.57 6.85
N PRO A 104 -4.25 5.18 7.18
CA PRO A 104 -3.16 6.12 7.43
C PRO A 104 -2.95 7.07 6.24
N HIS A 105 -2.46 8.28 6.51
CA HIS A 105 -2.07 9.19 5.44
C HIS A 105 -0.97 8.57 4.58
N PHE A 106 -1.07 8.77 3.27
CA PHE A 106 0.00 8.37 2.37
C PHE A 106 1.20 9.30 2.53
N PRO A 107 2.42 8.82 2.25
CA PRO A 107 3.59 9.69 2.16
C PRO A 107 3.34 10.86 1.21
N GLU A 108 3.98 12.00 1.48
CA GLU A 108 3.86 13.18 0.62
C GLU A 108 4.24 12.87 -0.82
N SER A 109 3.46 13.39 -1.77
CA SER A 109 3.81 13.34 -3.18
C SER A 109 4.88 14.39 -3.51
N ARG A 110 5.59 14.15 -4.62
CA ARG A 110 6.63 15.03 -5.17
C ARG A 110 6.02 16.23 -5.89
N LYS A 111 4.78 16.11 -6.37
CA LYS A 111 4.04 17.23 -6.97
C LYS A 111 3.59 18.17 -5.86
N PRO A 112 3.77 19.50 -5.98
CA PRO A 112 3.17 20.42 -5.03
C PRO A 112 1.65 20.21 -5.03
N LEU A 113 1.03 20.27 -3.86
CA LEU A 113 -0.42 20.26 -3.69
C LEU A 113 -1.00 21.33 -4.62
N SER A 114 -1.71 20.95 -5.68
CA SER A 114 -2.38 21.90 -6.56
C SER A 114 -3.37 22.69 -5.72
N THR A 115 -3.03 23.92 -5.38
CA THR A 115 -3.95 24.88 -4.77
C THR A 115 -4.87 25.38 -5.87
N ASP A 116 -5.86 24.58 -6.26
CA ASP A 116 -7.00 25.12 -7.00
C ASP A 116 -7.84 25.93 -6.02
N THR A 117 -7.47 27.20 -5.88
CA THR A 117 -8.31 28.25 -5.32
C THR A 117 -9.36 28.59 -6.39
N PRO A 118 -10.67 28.42 -6.15
CA PRO A 118 -11.68 28.92 -7.08
C PRO A 118 -11.63 30.46 -7.08
N ALA A 119 -11.55 31.04 -8.27
CA ALA A 119 -11.75 32.47 -8.50
C ALA A 119 -13.25 32.84 -8.43
#